data_AF-A0A2G5EYL0-F1
#
_entry.id   AF-A0A2G5EYL0-F1
#
_cell.length_a   1.000
_cell.length_b   1.000
_cell.length_c   1.000
_cell.angle_alpha   90.00
_cell.angle_beta   90.00
_cell.angle_gamma   90.00
#
_symmetry.space_group_name_H-M   'P 1'
#
loop_
_entity.id
_entity.type
_entity.pdbx_description
1 polymer ?
#
loop_
_entity_poly.entity_id
_entity_poly.type
_entity_poly.pdbx_seq_one_letter_code
_entity_poly.pdbx_strand_id
1 'polypeptide(L)'
;CRSQCGATTINYPFGIDDGCGAPHYRKMLNCSGDLFFQTPSGNYKVKSIDYDKETMVIYDPSMSTCTMLQPHHDFILSEIQSVVIPPTSDSIFALLNCSIDSPILNHYSSLCFNFSGHSCDELYSACTSFRIFHLGSNVTSGGYPPCCFTGYSTVKYMSMNILDCSHYTTVYNTDGLKGIGPLDWAYGIKMSYSVPNSGCERCRRSGGTCGYDTETEMMLCICSSFNNSTRDCAEGTVSDSKSKLGSLTLFPLLILVVGAFAVL
;
A
#
# COMPACT_ATOMS: atom_id res chain seq x y z
N CYS A 1 14.30 -9.44 8.18
CA CYS A 1 13.36 -9.09 7.11
C CYS A 1 12.61 -10.33 6.66
N ARG A 2 11.48 -10.60 7.30
CA ARG A 2 10.52 -11.61 6.85
C ARG A 2 9.99 -11.22 5.47
N SER A 3 9.97 -12.20 4.57
CA SER A 3 9.48 -12.06 3.20
C SER A 3 8.05 -12.57 3.02
N GLN A 4 7.43 -13.11 4.08
CA GLN A 4 6.06 -13.63 4.05
C GLN A 4 5.37 -13.43 5.42
N CYS A 5 4.05 -13.28 5.38
CA CYS A 5 3.15 -13.32 6.53
C CYS A 5 1.89 -14.07 6.15
N GLY A 6 1.65 -15.23 6.76
CA GLY A 6 0.59 -16.13 6.32
C GLY A 6 0.81 -16.54 4.86
N ALA A 7 -0.19 -16.32 4.01
CA ALA A 7 -0.10 -16.55 2.57
C ALA A 7 0.44 -15.35 1.76
N THR A 8 0.63 -14.19 2.40
CA THR A 8 0.99 -12.94 1.71
C THR A 8 2.50 -12.77 1.64
N THR A 9 3.03 -12.58 0.44
CA THR A 9 4.44 -12.23 0.22
C THR A 9 4.69 -10.75 0.53
N ILE A 10 5.87 -10.46 1.07
CA ILE A 10 6.29 -9.14 1.50
C ILE A 10 7.55 -8.77 0.75
N ASN A 11 7.39 -7.87 -0.21
CA ASN A 11 8.47 -7.28 -0.99
C ASN A 11 8.56 -5.77 -0.73
N TYR A 12 9.72 -5.21 -1.10
CA TYR A 12 9.92 -3.77 -1.18
C TYR A 12 8.77 -3.10 -1.97
N PRO A 13 8.20 -1.98 -1.48
CA PRO A 13 8.75 -1.08 -0.46
C PRO A 13 8.33 -1.43 0.97
N PHE A 14 7.52 -2.46 1.17
CA PHE A 14 7.03 -2.85 2.48
C PHE A 14 8.06 -3.63 3.29
N GLY A 15 7.94 -3.53 4.62
CA GLY A 15 8.65 -4.35 5.59
C GLY A 15 7.80 -4.54 6.84
N ILE A 16 7.91 -5.72 7.47
CA ILE A 16 7.24 -6.02 8.75
C ILE A 16 8.21 -5.80 9.92
N ASP A 17 9.45 -6.27 9.76
CA ASP A 17 10.46 -6.12 10.80
C ASP A 17 11.06 -4.71 10.73
N ASP A 18 11.34 -4.10 11.88
CA ASP A 18 11.94 -2.76 11.91
C ASP A 18 13.32 -2.78 11.24
N GLY A 19 13.59 -1.77 10.42
CA GLY A 19 14.80 -1.68 9.59
C GLY A 19 14.70 -2.37 8.23
N CYS A 20 13.56 -2.97 7.86
CA CYS A 20 13.35 -3.61 6.57
C CYS A 20 12.40 -2.81 5.66
N GLY A 21 12.61 -2.88 4.34
CA GLY A 21 11.80 -2.15 3.37
C GLY A 21 12.25 -0.69 3.26
N ALA A 22 11.31 0.19 2.91
CA ALA A 22 11.59 1.62 2.84
C ALA A 22 11.11 2.36 4.11
N PRO A 23 11.86 3.38 4.59
CA PRO A 23 11.64 4.00 5.89
C PRO A 23 10.27 4.67 6.04
N HIS A 24 9.70 5.22 4.96
CA HIS A 24 8.34 5.79 5.01
C HIS A 24 7.23 4.74 5.05
N TYR A 25 7.51 3.44 4.90
CA TYR A 25 6.54 2.36 5.19
C TYR A 25 6.77 1.72 6.57
N ARG A 26 7.71 2.26 7.36
CA ARG A 26 8.00 1.78 8.72
C ARG A 26 6.74 1.71 9.56
N LYS A 27 6.52 0.57 10.23
CA LYS A 27 5.38 0.32 11.14
C LYS A 27 4.00 0.48 10.48
N MET A 28 3.91 0.39 9.15
CA MET A 28 2.62 0.38 8.45
C MET A 28 2.02 -1.01 8.33
N LEU A 29 2.83 -2.08 8.45
CA LEU A 29 2.36 -3.45 8.39
C LEU A 29 2.70 -4.20 9.68
N ASN A 30 1.74 -5.00 10.14
CA ASN A 30 1.91 -5.93 11.25
C ASN A 30 1.51 -7.34 10.79
N CYS A 31 2.21 -8.35 11.30
CA CYS A 31 1.95 -9.75 11.03
C CYS A 31 1.57 -10.49 12.31
N SER A 32 0.32 -10.96 12.38
CA SER A 32 -0.22 -11.73 13.52
C SER A 32 -1.00 -12.94 12.99
N GLY A 33 -0.31 -13.80 12.24
CA GLY A 33 -0.91 -14.89 11.46
C GLY A 33 -1.37 -14.42 10.08
N ASP A 34 -2.20 -13.38 10.06
CA ASP A 34 -2.54 -12.60 8.87
C ASP A 34 -1.76 -11.28 8.82
N LEU A 35 -1.69 -10.67 7.63
CA LEU A 35 -1.09 -9.35 7.40
C LEU A 35 -2.13 -8.24 7.62
N PHE A 36 -1.76 -7.23 8.40
CA PHE A 36 -2.60 -6.08 8.71
C PHE A 36 -1.90 -4.77 8.35
N PHE A 37 -2.63 -3.85 7.73
CA PHE A 37 -2.24 -2.47 7.52
C PHE A 37 -2.67 -1.64 8.73
N GLN A 38 -1.72 -0.99 9.37
CA GLN A 38 -1.93 -0.22 10.60
C GLN A 38 -2.16 1.24 10.25
N THR A 39 -3.17 1.85 10.85
CA THR A 39 -3.47 3.28 10.68
C THR A 39 -3.82 3.88 12.05
N PRO A 40 -3.92 5.21 12.18
CA PRO A 40 -4.42 5.84 13.40
C PRO A 40 -5.83 5.37 13.81
N SER A 41 -6.66 4.96 12.85
CA SER A 41 -8.02 4.48 13.12
C SER A 41 -8.09 2.99 13.45
N GLY A 42 -7.05 2.20 13.21
CA GLY A 42 -7.07 0.77 13.53
C GLY A 42 -6.22 -0.10 12.60
N ASN A 43 -6.42 -1.41 12.72
CA ASN A 43 -5.72 -2.42 11.92
C ASN A 43 -6.68 -3.03 10.89
N TYR A 44 -6.29 -2.95 9.62
CA TYR A 44 -7.11 -3.37 8.48
C TYR A 44 -6.49 -4.62 7.86
N LYS A 45 -7.28 -5.67 7.64
CA LYS A 45 -6.73 -6.91 7.07
C LYS A 45 -6.32 -6.65 5.62
N VAL A 46 -5.08 -6.98 5.27
CA VAL A 46 -4.61 -6.92 3.88
C VAL A 46 -5.17 -8.13 3.15
N LYS A 47 -6.01 -7.90 2.14
CA LYS A 47 -6.57 -8.94 1.26
C LYS A 47 -5.57 -9.36 0.20
N SER A 48 -4.90 -8.41 -0.43
CA SER A 48 -3.95 -8.68 -1.50
C SER A 48 -2.99 -7.50 -1.69
N ILE A 49 -1.79 -7.80 -2.19
CA ILE A 49 -0.81 -6.82 -2.67
C ILE A 49 -0.46 -7.20 -4.10
N ASP A 50 -0.59 -6.24 -5.03
CA ASP A 50 -0.18 -6.36 -6.42
C ASP A 50 1.06 -5.47 -6.62
N TYR A 51 2.22 -6.12 -6.69
CA TYR A 51 3.51 -5.44 -6.81
C TYR A 51 3.76 -4.84 -8.19
N ASP A 52 3.12 -5.37 -9.23
CA ASP A 52 3.27 -4.87 -10.61
C ASP A 52 2.39 -3.64 -10.84
N LYS A 53 1.21 -3.61 -10.22
CA LYS A 53 0.30 -2.45 -10.29
C LYS A 53 0.51 -1.43 -9.18
N GLU A 54 1.41 -1.72 -8.23
CA GLU A 54 1.66 -0.88 -7.06
C GLU A 54 0.39 -0.60 -6.24
N THR A 55 -0.44 -1.64 -6.05
CA THR A 55 -1.71 -1.52 -5.31
C THR A 55 -1.84 -2.54 -4.18
N MET A 56 -2.58 -2.17 -3.14
CA MET A 56 -2.91 -3.03 -2.01
C MET A 56 -4.41 -2.93 -1.73
N VAL A 57 -5.07 -4.05 -1.50
CA VAL A 57 -6.48 -4.05 -1.07
C VAL A 57 -6.54 -4.39 0.40
N ILE A 58 -7.21 -3.54 1.18
CA ILE A 58 -7.46 -3.75 2.61
C ILE A 58 -8.97 -3.93 2.86
N TYR A 59 -9.29 -4.56 3.98
CA TYR A 59 -10.65 -4.75 4.47
C TYR A 59 -10.78 -4.20 5.88
N ASP A 60 -11.77 -3.31 6.06
CA ASP A 60 -12.14 -2.84 7.38
C ASP A 60 -13.14 -3.79 8.04
N PRO A 61 -12.82 -4.43 9.19
CA PRO A 61 -13.80 -5.19 9.95
C PRO A 61 -14.98 -4.34 10.47
N SER A 62 -14.80 -3.03 10.60
CA SER A 62 -15.82 -2.09 11.08
C SER A 62 -16.72 -1.52 9.98
N MET A 63 -16.54 -1.92 8.72
CA MET A 63 -17.48 -1.54 7.67
C MET A 63 -18.67 -2.49 7.62
N SER A 64 -19.84 -1.97 7.27
CA SER A 64 -21.04 -2.79 7.11
C SER A 64 -20.99 -3.59 5.81
N THR A 65 -21.66 -4.73 5.81
CA THR A 65 -21.78 -5.66 4.66
C THR A 65 -23.24 -6.00 4.41
N CYS A 66 -23.55 -6.70 3.31
CA CYS A 66 -24.93 -7.08 3.05
C CYS A 66 -25.56 -8.02 4.11
N THR A 67 -24.74 -8.63 4.97
CA THR A 67 -25.16 -9.59 6.00
C THR A 67 -24.91 -9.12 7.44
N MET A 68 -24.18 -8.03 7.65
CA MET A 68 -23.88 -7.51 8.98
C MET A 68 -23.76 -5.99 8.97
N LEU A 69 -24.51 -5.33 9.86
CA LEU A 69 -24.30 -3.92 10.19
C LEU A 69 -23.17 -3.78 11.20
N GLN A 70 -22.32 -2.78 10.98
CA GLN A 70 -21.27 -2.39 11.90
C GLN A 70 -21.51 -0.97 12.40
N PRO A 71 -21.16 -0.65 13.67
CA PRO A 71 -21.31 0.69 14.20
C PRO A 71 -20.43 1.69 13.43
N HIS A 72 -20.71 2.98 13.61
CA HIS A 72 -19.92 4.02 12.95
C HIS A 72 -18.43 3.90 13.28
N HIS A 73 -17.59 4.08 12.26
CA HIS A 73 -16.14 4.05 12.35
C HIS A 73 -15.55 4.96 11.28
N ASP A 74 -14.55 5.76 11.65
CA ASP A 74 -13.89 6.68 10.73
C ASP A 74 -12.62 6.03 10.16
N PHE A 75 -12.50 5.98 8.83
CA PHE A 75 -11.28 5.53 8.16
C PHE A 75 -10.24 6.66 8.09
N ILE A 76 -9.31 6.68 9.04
CA ILE A 76 -8.28 7.73 9.18
C ILE A 76 -6.91 7.17 8.84
N LEU A 77 -6.18 7.89 7.99
CA LEU A 77 -4.77 7.67 7.67
C LEU A 77 -3.90 8.74 8.32
N SER A 78 -2.65 8.42 8.64
CA SER A 78 -1.67 9.44 9.02
C SER A 78 -1.32 10.34 7.83
N GLU A 79 -0.68 11.48 8.09
CA GLU A 79 -0.24 12.40 7.03
C GLU A 79 0.64 11.67 6.00
N ILE A 80 1.63 10.90 6.47
CA ILE A 80 2.52 10.12 5.61
C ILE A 80 1.71 9.10 4.80
N GLN A 81 0.83 8.33 5.45
CA GLN A 81 0.00 7.33 4.77
C GLN A 81 -0.88 7.94 3.68
N SER A 82 -1.45 9.11 3.95
CA SER A 82 -2.30 9.83 3.00
C SER A 82 -1.56 10.32 1.75
N VAL A 83 -0.23 10.30 1.77
CA VAL A 83 0.65 10.69 0.65
C VAL A 83 1.28 9.47 -0.01
N VAL A 84 1.84 8.54 0.78
CA VAL A 84 2.62 7.41 0.24
C VAL A 84 1.76 6.22 -0.17
N ILE A 85 0.61 6.04 0.48
CA ILE A 85 -0.31 4.93 0.22
C ILE A 85 -1.78 5.40 0.36
N PRO A 86 -2.28 6.36 -0.45
CA PRO A 86 -3.68 6.78 -0.41
C PRO A 86 -4.62 5.73 -1.03
N PRO A 87 -5.92 5.74 -0.68
CA PRO A 87 -6.96 5.04 -1.43
C PRO A 87 -6.98 5.51 -2.88
N THR A 88 -7.23 4.58 -3.79
CA THR A 88 -7.39 4.86 -5.22
C THR A 88 -8.70 5.59 -5.49
N SER A 89 -8.78 6.28 -6.63
CA SER A 89 -10.00 6.98 -7.06
C SER A 89 -11.17 6.02 -7.37
N ASP A 90 -10.88 4.75 -7.69
CA ASP A 90 -11.88 3.69 -7.89
C ASP A 90 -12.31 3.02 -6.57
N SER A 91 -11.90 3.54 -5.41
CA SER A 91 -12.41 3.13 -4.10
C SER A 91 -13.52 4.07 -3.63
N ILE A 92 -14.74 3.56 -3.56
CA ILE A 92 -15.94 4.32 -3.23
C ILE A 92 -16.38 4.02 -1.80
N PHE A 93 -16.67 5.08 -1.06
CA PHE A 93 -17.26 5.04 0.27
C PHE A 93 -18.76 5.27 0.15
N ALA A 94 -19.54 4.27 0.53
CA ALA A 94 -20.99 4.35 0.59
C ALA A 94 -21.41 4.69 2.02
N LEU A 95 -21.89 5.91 2.21
CA LEU A 95 -22.47 6.41 3.45
C LEU A 95 -23.94 6.02 3.50
N LEU A 96 -24.36 5.40 4.60
CA LEU A 96 -25.66 4.77 4.76
C LEU A 96 -26.37 5.26 6.01
N ASN A 97 -27.69 5.28 5.92
CA ASN A 97 -28.60 5.72 6.97
C ASN A 97 -28.19 7.08 7.54
N CYS A 98 -28.12 8.05 6.63
CA CYS A 98 -27.83 9.44 6.94
C CYS A 98 -29.09 10.18 7.36
N SER A 99 -28.93 11.18 8.22
CA SER A 99 -30.01 12.07 8.63
C SER A 99 -30.53 12.90 7.46
N ILE A 100 -31.80 13.29 7.52
CA ILE A 100 -32.41 14.21 6.55
C ILE A 100 -31.78 15.61 6.61
N ASP A 101 -31.20 15.98 7.75
CA ASP A 101 -30.51 17.24 7.97
C ASP A 101 -29.01 17.15 7.63
N SER A 102 -28.56 16.00 7.12
CA SER A 102 -27.15 15.76 6.82
C SER A 102 -26.60 16.80 5.82
N PRO A 103 -25.37 17.32 6.05
CA PRO A 103 -24.72 18.24 5.13
C PRO A 103 -24.56 17.68 3.71
N ILE A 104 -24.43 16.35 3.54
CA ILE A 104 -24.28 15.71 2.22
C ILE A 104 -25.55 15.78 1.36
N LEU A 105 -26.71 16.09 1.93
CA LEU A 105 -27.96 16.24 1.17
C LEU A 105 -28.21 17.67 0.72
N ASN A 106 -27.58 18.63 1.40
CA ASN A 106 -27.79 20.05 1.15
C ASN A 106 -26.48 20.68 0.66
N HIS A 107 -25.68 21.19 1.60
CA HIS A 107 -24.50 22.01 1.32
C HIS A 107 -23.38 21.25 0.56
N TYR A 108 -23.25 19.95 0.79
CA TYR A 108 -22.23 19.08 0.20
C TYR A 108 -22.81 18.04 -0.76
N SER A 109 -23.99 18.29 -1.34
CA SER A 109 -24.63 17.41 -2.32
C SER A 109 -23.77 17.09 -3.55
N SER A 110 -22.87 18.00 -3.93
CA SER A 110 -21.92 17.79 -5.03
C SER A 110 -20.82 16.74 -4.73
N LEU A 111 -20.63 16.36 -3.46
CA LEU A 111 -19.69 15.30 -3.07
C LEU A 111 -20.28 13.90 -3.26
N CYS A 112 -21.59 13.81 -3.49
CA CYS A 112 -22.31 12.57 -3.75
C CYS A 112 -22.42 12.33 -5.25
N PHE A 113 -22.13 11.11 -5.69
CA PHE A 113 -22.17 10.75 -7.10
C PHE A 113 -22.67 9.33 -7.32
N ASN A 114 -23.11 9.02 -8.53
CA ASN A 114 -23.33 7.65 -8.95
C ASN A 114 -22.09 7.16 -9.72
N PHE A 115 -21.77 5.88 -9.63
CA PHE A 115 -20.66 5.27 -10.38
C PHE A 115 -21.18 4.09 -11.20
N SER A 116 -20.68 3.88 -12.42
CA SER A 116 -20.99 2.68 -13.23
C SER A 116 -22.49 2.31 -13.40
N GLY A 117 -23.40 3.28 -13.26
CA GLY A 117 -24.87 3.06 -13.31
C GLY A 117 -25.52 2.69 -11.98
N HIS A 118 -24.75 2.68 -10.89
CA HIS A 118 -25.15 2.33 -9.54
C HIS A 118 -25.51 3.56 -8.72
N SER A 119 -26.59 3.46 -7.94
CA SER A 119 -27.00 4.44 -6.93
C SER A 119 -26.99 3.80 -5.55
N CYS A 120 -26.68 4.58 -4.51
CA CYS A 120 -26.55 4.04 -3.17
C CYS A 120 -27.85 3.41 -2.65
N ASP A 121 -29.02 3.84 -3.15
CA ASP A 121 -30.31 3.27 -2.77
C ASP A 121 -30.45 1.79 -3.09
N GLU A 122 -29.75 1.30 -4.11
CA GLU A 122 -29.84 -0.10 -4.52
C GLU A 122 -29.30 -1.03 -3.41
N LEU A 123 -28.36 -0.56 -2.58
CA LEU A 123 -27.85 -1.28 -1.42
C LEU A 123 -28.96 -1.58 -0.42
N TYR A 124 -29.88 -0.63 -0.20
CA TYR A 124 -31.01 -0.86 0.71
C TYR A 124 -31.99 -1.91 0.19
N SER A 125 -32.07 -2.11 -1.12
CA SER A 125 -32.95 -3.13 -1.71
C SER A 125 -32.28 -4.50 -1.81
N ALA A 126 -30.98 -4.53 -2.12
CA ALA A 126 -30.23 -5.76 -2.42
C ALA A 126 -29.68 -6.44 -1.16
N CYS A 127 -29.26 -5.67 -0.16
CA CYS A 127 -28.60 -6.20 1.03
C CYS A 127 -29.58 -6.37 2.20
N THR A 128 -29.67 -7.59 2.75
CA THR A 128 -30.56 -7.89 3.88
C THR A 128 -30.33 -7.00 5.10
N SER A 129 -29.08 -6.70 5.43
CA SER A 129 -28.73 -5.85 6.57
C SER A 129 -29.14 -4.39 6.41
N PHE A 130 -29.14 -3.88 5.19
CA PHE A 130 -29.50 -2.48 4.92
C PHE A 130 -31.02 -2.30 4.79
N ARG A 131 -31.76 -3.36 4.45
CA ARG A 131 -33.23 -3.33 4.42
C ARG A 131 -33.87 -2.96 5.76
N ILE A 132 -33.19 -3.16 6.89
CA ILE A 132 -33.73 -2.80 8.21
C ILE A 132 -34.00 -1.29 8.33
N PHE A 133 -33.26 -0.47 7.60
CA PHE A 133 -33.43 0.99 7.60
C PHE A 133 -34.78 1.42 6.99
N HIS A 134 -35.35 0.62 6.09
CA HIS A 134 -36.70 0.84 5.56
C HIS A 134 -37.80 0.63 6.62
N LEU A 135 -37.54 -0.20 7.65
CA LEU A 135 -38.53 -0.51 8.69
C LEU A 135 -38.59 0.56 9.79
N GLY A 136 -37.50 1.31 9.98
CA GLY A 136 -37.37 2.34 11.03
C GLY A 136 -37.65 3.77 10.56
N SER A 137 -37.67 4.01 9.25
CA SER A 137 -37.96 5.33 8.69
C SER A 137 -39.44 5.66 8.84
N ASN A 138 -39.78 6.45 9.86
CA ASN A 138 -41.07 7.13 10.06
C ASN A 138 -41.31 8.23 9.01
N VAL A 139 -40.78 8.03 7.80
CA VAL A 139 -40.89 8.94 6.68
C VAL A 139 -42.23 8.63 6.03
N THR A 140 -43.14 9.58 6.09
CA THR A 140 -44.50 9.56 5.54
C THR A 140 -44.57 9.31 4.02
N SER A 141 -43.43 9.05 3.38
CA SER A 141 -43.25 8.79 1.95
C SER A 141 -42.40 7.55 1.67
N GLY A 142 -42.60 6.42 2.38
CA GLY A 142 -42.25 5.06 1.92
C GLY A 142 -40.87 4.85 1.29
N GLY A 143 -39.86 5.61 1.74
CA GLY A 143 -38.56 5.73 1.09
C GLY A 143 -37.42 5.39 2.05
N TYR A 144 -36.29 5.00 1.49
CA TYR A 144 -35.09 4.69 2.25
C TYR A 144 -34.49 5.94 2.90
N PRO A 145 -33.82 5.82 4.07
CA PRO A 145 -33.02 6.92 4.59
C PRO A 145 -31.98 7.38 3.58
N PRO A 146 -31.67 8.68 3.52
CA PRO A 146 -30.69 9.19 2.59
C PRO A 146 -29.33 8.47 2.67
N CYS A 147 -28.68 8.34 1.51
CA CYS A 147 -27.37 7.74 1.36
C CYS A 147 -26.53 8.54 0.37
N CYS A 148 -25.23 8.25 0.32
CA CYS A 148 -24.30 8.93 -0.58
C CYS A 148 -23.11 8.03 -0.90
N PHE A 149 -22.79 7.87 -2.18
CA PHE A 149 -21.46 7.41 -2.58
C PHE A 149 -20.54 8.60 -2.68
N THR A 150 -19.35 8.48 -2.11
CA THR A 150 -18.32 9.52 -2.15
C THR A 150 -16.92 8.90 -2.22
N GLY A 151 -15.90 9.74 -2.38
CA GLY A 151 -14.50 9.33 -2.41
C GLY A 151 -13.81 9.50 -1.06
N TYR A 152 -12.59 8.95 -0.95
CA TYR A 152 -11.77 9.12 0.25
C TYR A 152 -11.51 10.60 0.60
N SER A 153 -11.41 11.48 -0.40
CA SER A 153 -11.21 12.91 -0.18
C SER A 153 -12.29 13.55 0.70
N THR A 154 -13.52 13.05 0.67
CA THR A 154 -14.61 13.56 1.52
C THR A 154 -14.45 13.06 2.94
N VAL A 155 -14.36 11.74 3.12
CA VAL A 155 -14.29 11.10 4.45
C VAL A 155 -12.96 11.36 5.18
N LYS A 156 -11.93 11.79 4.44
CA LYS A 156 -10.66 12.28 5.01
C LYS A 156 -10.85 13.56 5.83
N TYR A 157 -11.73 14.46 5.40
CA TYR A 157 -11.92 15.78 6.03
C TYR A 157 -13.22 15.89 6.83
N MET A 158 -14.19 15.03 6.54
CA MET A 158 -15.49 15.00 7.21
C MET A 158 -15.69 13.62 7.83
N SER A 159 -15.70 13.55 9.16
CA SER A 159 -16.02 12.31 9.88
C SER A 159 -17.47 11.89 9.65
N MET A 160 -17.79 10.63 9.92
CA MET A 160 -19.16 10.12 9.85
C MET A 160 -20.14 10.93 10.71
N ASN A 161 -19.67 11.47 11.85
CA ASN A 161 -20.45 12.34 12.71
C ASN A 161 -20.76 13.71 12.08
N ILE A 162 -19.81 14.29 11.33
CA ILE A 162 -20.04 15.55 10.59
C ILE A 162 -20.99 15.31 9.42
N LEU A 163 -20.84 14.18 8.75
CA LEU A 163 -21.69 13.75 7.65
C LEU A 163 -23.07 13.28 8.14
N ASP A 164 -23.28 13.16 9.46
CA ASP A 164 -24.51 12.69 10.09
C ASP A 164 -25.04 11.38 9.46
N CYS A 165 -24.11 10.45 9.24
CA CYS A 165 -24.35 9.10 8.71
C CYS A 165 -23.93 8.06 9.75
N SER A 166 -24.73 7.01 9.89
CA SER A 166 -24.52 6.03 10.97
C SER A 166 -23.69 4.82 10.55
N HIS A 167 -23.65 4.51 9.26
CA HIS A 167 -22.98 3.32 8.73
C HIS A 167 -22.23 3.66 7.45
N TYR A 168 -21.19 2.90 7.15
CA TYR A 168 -20.57 2.97 5.83
C TYR A 168 -20.17 1.58 5.33
N THR A 169 -20.02 1.46 4.02
CA THR A 169 -19.35 0.33 3.37
C THR A 169 -18.42 0.85 2.28
N THR A 170 -17.48 0.00 1.83
CA THR A 170 -16.54 0.38 0.78
C THR A 170 -16.46 -0.66 -0.30
N VAL A 171 -16.36 -0.18 -1.54
CA VAL A 171 -16.16 -1.01 -2.72
C VAL A 171 -15.03 -0.44 -3.56
N TYR A 172 -14.37 -1.31 -4.31
CA TYR A 172 -13.33 -0.93 -5.25
C TYR A 172 -13.57 -1.55 -6.62
N ASN A 173 -12.72 -1.20 -7.60
CA ASN A 173 -12.81 -1.72 -8.97
C ASN A 173 -14.12 -1.31 -9.67
N THR A 174 -14.52 -0.04 -9.53
CA THR A 174 -15.81 0.50 -10.03
C THR A 174 -16.09 0.19 -11.49
N ASP A 175 -15.07 0.21 -12.34
CA ASP A 175 -15.20 -0.07 -13.78
C ASP A 175 -15.69 -1.50 -14.04
N GLY A 176 -15.27 -2.44 -13.18
CA GLY A 176 -15.68 -3.84 -13.25
C GLY A 176 -17.06 -4.12 -12.68
N LEU A 177 -17.72 -3.15 -12.04
CA LEU A 177 -19.02 -3.36 -11.38
C LEU A 177 -20.22 -3.08 -12.27
N LYS A 178 -20.03 -2.52 -13.47
CA LYS A 178 -21.14 -2.18 -14.36
C LYS A 178 -22.03 -3.39 -14.66
N GLY A 179 -23.29 -3.34 -14.23
CA GLY A 179 -24.28 -4.41 -14.43
C GLY A 179 -24.14 -5.57 -13.44
N ILE A 180 -23.27 -5.46 -12.44
CA ILE A 180 -23.12 -6.40 -11.33
C ILE A 180 -23.89 -5.85 -10.13
N GLY A 181 -24.72 -6.68 -9.50
CA GLY A 181 -25.50 -6.26 -8.33
C GLY A 181 -24.66 -6.18 -7.04
N PRO A 182 -25.12 -5.45 -6.01
CA PRO A 182 -24.37 -5.25 -4.77
C PRO A 182 -23.88 -6.50 -4.06
N LEU A 183 -24.63 -7.61 -4.17
CA LEU A 183 -24.27 -8.88 -3.54
C LEU A 183 -22.94 -9.45 -4.07
N ASP A 184 -22.58 -9.12 -5.31
CA ASP A 184 -21.40 -9.64 -6.02
C ASP A 184 -20.30 -8.58 -6.19
N TRP A 185 -20.40 -7.44 -5.49
CA TRP A 185 -19.40 -6.37 -5.56
C TRP A 185 -18.08 -6.73 -4.88
N ALA A 186 -17.02 -6.09 -5.34
CA ALA A 186 -15.70 -6.18 -4.71
C ALA A 186 -15.62 -5.23 -3.50
N TYR A 187 -15.87 -5.77 -2.29
CA TYR A 187 -15.82 -5.01 -1.05
C TYR A 187 -14.42 -4.86 -0.48
N GLY A 188 -14.07 -3.64 -0.07
CA GLY A 188 -12.76 -3.28 0.49
C GLY A 188 -12.28 -1.92 -0.02
N ILE A 189 -11.10 -1.52 0.46
CA ILE A 189 -10.46 -0.26 0.09
C ILE A 189 -9.21 -0.61 -0.69
N LYS A 190 -9.15 -0.20 -1.96
CA LYS A 190 -7.96 -0.33 -2.79
C LYS A 190 -7.09 0.90 -2.58
N MET A 191 -5.82 0.67 -2.28
CA MET A 191 -4.80 1.66 -2.00
C MET A 191 -3.78 1.62 -3.13
N SER A 192 -3.29 2.78 -3.57
CA SER A 192 -2.13 2.88 -4.45
C SER A 192 -0.94 3.26 -3.60
N TYR A 193 0.19 2.58 -3.76
CA TYR A 193 1.42 2.93 -3.04
C TYR A 193 2.51 3.32 -4.03
N SER A 194 3.51 4.07 -3.56
CA SER A 194 4.64 4.48 -4.39
C SER A 194 5.90 3.69 -4.06
N VAL A 195 6.66 3.27 -5.08
CA VAL A 195 7.94 2.58 -4.90
C VAL A 195 9.09 3.60 -4.98
N PRO A 196 9.81 3.86 -3.87
CA PRO A 196 10.91 4.81 -3.85
C PRO A 196 12.09 4.30 -4.66
N ASN A 197 12.70 5.21 -5.43
CA ASN A 197 13.96 4.92 -6.10
C ASN A 197 15.15 5.11 -5.14
N SER A 198 15.24 4.25 -4.12
CA SER A 198 16.26 4.33 -3.07
C SER A 198 17.54 3.56 -3.40
N GLY A 199 17.70 3.07 -4.63
CA GLY A 199 18.77 2.13 -5.00
C GLY A 199 18.54 0.69 -4.52
N CYS A 200 17.33 0.36 -4.05
CA CYS A 200 16.98 -0.99 -3.62
C CYS A 200 17.21 -2.05 -4.72
N GLU A 201 17.01 -1.68 -5.98
CA GLU A 201 17.25 -2.59 -7.11
C GLU A 201 18.70 -3.08 -7.17
N ARG A 202 19.66 -2.18 -6.98
CA ARG A 202 21.09 -2.51 -6.96
C ARG A 202 21.44 -3.43 -5.78
N CYS A 203 20.88 -3.16 -4.61
CA CYS A 203 21.05 -4.01 -3.43
C CYS A 203 20.51 -5.44 -3.69
N ARG A 204 19.30 -5.56 -4.24
CA ARG A 204 18.69 -6.86 -4.56
C ARG A 204 19.50 -7.64 -5.58
N ARG A 205 20.04 -6.97 -6.61
CA ARG A 205 20.91 -7.60 -7.62
C ARG A 205 22.17 -8.20 -7.03
N SER A 206 22.72 -7.56 -6.00
CA SER A 206 23.89 -8.08 -5.27
C SER A 206 23.56 -9.19 -4.25
N GLY A 207 22.31 -9.66 -4.19
CA GLY A 207 21.87 -10.67 -3.23
C GLY A 207 21.51 -10.11 -1.84
N GLY A 208 21.50 -8.79 -1.68
CA GLY A 208 21.13 -8.12 -0.44
C GLY A 208 19.62 -7.90 -0.28
N THR A 209 19.20 -7.58 0.94
CA THR A 209 17.84 -7.17 1.27
C THR A 209 17.78 -5.67 1.56
N CYS A 210 16.81 -4.98 0.98
CA CYS A 210 16.64 -3.54 1.18
C CYS A 210 16.10 -3.23 2.58
N GLY A 211 16.71 -2.27 3.24
CA GLY A 211 16.32 -1.83 4.57
C GLY A 211 16.72 -0.39 4.83
N TYR A 212 16.60 0.01 6.09
CA TYR A 212 17.02 1.32 6.57
C TYR A 212 17.58 1.19 7.99
N ASP A 213 18.40 2.15 8.38
CA ASP A 213 18.94 2.25 9.73
C ASP A 213 17.85 2.76 10.67
N THR A 214 17.56 2.06 11.77
CA THR A 214 16.40 2.37 12.61
C THR A 214 16.53 3.66 13.41
N GLU A 215 17.75 4.18 13.55
CA GLU A 215 18.08 5.41 14.28
C GLU A 215 18.07 6.63 13.35
N THR A 216 18.71 6.52 12.19
CA THR A 216 18.90 7.62 11.24
C THR A 216 17.91 7.61 10.07
N GLU A 217 17.16 6.51 9.89
CA GLU A 217 16.24 6.25 8.78
C GLU A 217 16.91 6.29 7.39
N MET A 218 18.25 6.24 7.36
CA MET A 218 19.01 6.19 6.12
C MET A 218 18.89 4.82 5.49
N MET A 219 18.74 4.80 4.16
CA MET A 219 18.68 3.56 3.39
C MET A 219 19.96 2.75 3.52
N LEU A 220 19.81 1.44 3.68
CA LEU A 220 20.91 0.49 3.71
C LEU A 220 20.58 -0.80 2.96
N CYS A 221 21.64 -1.48 2.53
CA CYS A 221 21.61 -2.80 1.94
C CYS A 221 22.08 -3.83 2.97
N ILE A 222 21.19 -4.72 3.38
CA ILE A 222 21.45 -5.78 4.36
C ILE A 222 22.03 -6.98 3.60
N CYS A 223 23.33 -7.23 3.80
CA CYS A 223 24.05 -8.30 3.08
C CYS A 223 24.18 -9.58 3.90
N SER A 224 24.33 -9.43 5.22
CA SER A 224 24.35 -10.52 6.18
C SER A 224 23.99 -9.98 7.57
N SER A 225 23.87 -10.85 8.57
CA SER A 225 23.57 -10.42 9.95
C SER A 225 24.59 -9.44 10.54
N PHE A 226 25.80 -9.36 9.99
CA PHE A 226 26.89 -8.54 10.53
C PHE A 226 27.48 -7.54 9.53
N ASN A 227 26.99 -7.53 8.28
CA ASN A 227 27.54 -6.69 7.23
C ASN A 227 26.42 -5.95 6.51
N ASN A 228 26.42 -4.63 6.68
CA ASN A 228 25.52 -3.70 6.01
C ASN A 228 26.34 -2.80 5.10
N SER A 229 25.83 -2.53 3.91
CA SER A 229 26.41 -1.61 2.93
C SER A 229 25.42 -0.50 2.62
N THR A 230 25.88 0.62 2.05
CA THR A 230 24.98 1.71 1.66
C THR A 230 24.23 1.42 0.36
N ARG A 231 24.74 0.56 -0.53
CA ARG A 231 24.14 0.37 -1.88
C ARG A 231 24.10 -1.06 -2.39
N ASP A 232 25.16 -1.84 -2.17
CA ASP A 232 25.28 -3.20 -2.67
C ASP A 232 26.18 -4.06 -1.78
N CYS A 233 25.90 -5.34 -1.81
CA CYS A 233 26.74 -6.36 -1.21
C CYS A 233 27.87 -6.65 -2.19
N ALA A 234 29.11 -6.41 -1.78
CA ALA A 234 30.23 -6.93 -2.53
C ALA A 234 30.05 -8.45 -2.65
N GLU A 235 30.15 -9.00 -3.87
CA GLU A 235 30.53 -10.41 -3.99
C GLU A 235 31.79 -10.57 -3.14
N GLY A 236 31.70 -11.38 -2.09
CA GLY A 236 32.85 -11.63 -1.25
C GLY A 236 33.98 -12.07 -2.17
N THR A 237 35.03 -11.26 -2.27
CA THR A 237 36.36 -11.80 -2.52
C THR A 237 36.52 -12.86 -1.45
N VAL A 238 36.35 -14.12 -1.84
CA VAL A 238 36.89 -15.24 -1.08
C VAL A 238 38.34 -14.85 -0.84
N SER A 239 38.66 -14.52 0.40
CA SER A 239 40.03 -14.40 0.85
C SER A 239 40.65 -15.79 0.73
N ASP A 240 41.05 -16.19 -0.48
CA ASP A 240 42.09 -17.20 -0.62
C ASP A 240 43.38 -16.46 -0.24
N SER A 241 43.66 -16.45 1.07
CA SER A 241 44.99 -16.23 1.61
C SER A 241 45.91 -17.30 1.04
N LYS A 242 46.34 -17.11 -0.20
CA LYS A 242 47.57 -17.69 -0.73
C LYS A 242 48.54 -16.55 -0.92
N SER A 243 49.35 -16.37 0.13
CA SER A 243 50.69 -15.81 0.02
C SER A 243 51.44 -16.53 -1.11
N LYS A 244 51.46 -15.94 -2.30
CA LYS A 244 52.49 -16.23 -3.30
C LYS A 244 53.52 -15.12 -3.29
N LEU A 245 54.54 -15.42 -2.51
CA LEU A 245 55.87 -14.83 -2.54
C LEU A 245 56.43 -14.86 -3.97
N GLY A 246 56.87 -13.69 -4.46
CA GLY A 246 57.96 -13.49 -5.42
C GLY A 246 57.76 -13.92 -6.88
N SER A 247 57.80 -12.96 -7.80
CA SER A 247 58.71 -13.02 -8.96
C SER A 247 58.83 -11.64 -9.61
N LEU A 248 59.98 -11.00 -9.41
CA LEU A 248 60.36 -9.76 -10.05
C LEU A 248 60.85 -10.11 -11.46
N THR A 249 60.01 -9.93 -12.48
CA THR A 249 60.43 -10.18 -13.87
C THR A 249 61.20 -8.98 -14.41
N LEU A 250 62.53 -9.13 -14.49
CA LEU A 250 63.45 -8.28 -15.23
C LEU A 250 63.16 -8.38 -16.74
N PHE A 251 62.99 -7.23 -17.41
CA PHE A 251 63.04 -7.12 -18.87
C PHE A 251 64.51 -7.04 -19.33
N PRO A 252 65.00 -7.92 -20.23
CA PRO A 252 66.28 -7.71 -20.87
C PRO A 252 66.11 -6.78 -22.08
N LEU A 253 66.75 -5.61 -22.03
CA LEU A 253 66.92 -4.70 -23.17
C LEU A 253 67.99 -5.30 -24.10
N LEU A 254 67.57 -5.74 -25.29
CA LEU A 254 68.47 -6.24 -26.32
C LEU A 254 69.13 -5.05 -27.05
N ILE A 255 70.42 -4.82 -26.80
CA ILE A 255 71.25 -3.85 -27.51
C ILE A 255 71.70 -4.50 -28.83
N LEU A 256 71.30 -3.93 -29.97
CA LEU A 256 71.86 -4.25 -31.28
C LEU A 256 72.88 -3.17 -31.67
N VAL A 257 74.16 -3.53 -31.56
CA VAL A 257 75.30 -2.80 -32.12
C VAL A 257 75.50 -3.30 -33.55
N VAL A 258 75.43 -2.42 -34.54
CA VAL A 258 76.12 -2.62 -35.83
C VAL A 258 76.90 -1.34 -36.12
N GLY A 259 78.23 -1.50 -36.07
CA GLY A 259 79.20 -0.44 -36.31
C GLY A 259 79.45 -0.18 -37.79
N ALA A 260 79.76 1.10 -38.02
CA ALA A 260 80.35 1.77 -39.17
C ALA A 260 81.15 0.96 -40.20
N PHE A 261 81.02 1.36 -41.47
CA PHE A 261 82.18 1.61 -42.34
C PHE A 261 81.94 2.83 -43.24
N ALA A 262 83.04 3.46 -43.63
CA ALA A 262 83.23 4.87 -43.89
C ALA A 262 83.51 5.19 -45.39
N VAL A 263 83.30 6.47 -45.76
CA VAL A 263 84.07 7.28 -46.72
C VAL A 263 84.08 6.85 -48.21
N LEU A 264 83.42 7.62 -49.09
CA LEU A 264 83.98 8.70 -49.93
C LEU A 264 82.85 9.43 -50.68
#